data_AF-A0A5C5G4E7-F1
#
_entry.id   AF-A0A5C5G4E7-F1
#
_cell.length_a   1.000
_cell.length_b   1.000
_cell.length_c   1.000
_cell.angle_alpha   90.00
_cell.angle_beta   90.00
_cell.angle_gamma   90.00
#
_symmetry.space_group_name_H-M   'P 1'
#
loop_
_entity.id
_entity.type
_entity.pdbx_description
1 polymer ?
#
loop_
_entity_poly.entity_id
_entity_poly.type
_entity_poly.pdbx_seq_one_letter_code
_entity_poly.pdbx_strand_id
1 'polypeptide(L)'
;MSTESDQVTLETPHLQTSVLPYGHHITSLVVDDSTDVLAGFRDIDVYHHSVSNRAFLNSVVGRVANRLPSGETLLSTGARLHLPGAQGVCLHGGEAAFDTLPWAPVERSQSLLFPPDDPDHPVPPPPSDPNEPVAESSTLHRLYSPAGAEGFPCSLVVEALVVVLAPEKREGAHTAAEGKEGTSLGKLKVVLRAKIREDGDEDIPKGTPVNLTVHWGFRLDDGKDKDVLGHHLWLASDKLVALDDSGLSTGALDPIAQGSPLDFCSQGRQGPHRTIGDNYPEGGIDRNFLFSHPPTSLQPSPSTQPPSSSSQWSPRLPSEPQAILTSPSSHLSLRFTSNQSSVQVYTAPSLDGTGPARKVAHGGPERGEGEEGEGRARAAKDRAKTEGEGYGKDGLVFLEFQAPVGAVVHAAGAPKEEKEEGHEGGERNELARWMRERAEKVGADLGEGKGGRSWEADGLLRKGQTYENWVEVEVVRLE
;
A
#
# COMPACT_ATOMS: atom_id res chain seq x y z
N MET A 1 0.59 -19.46 -15.86
CA MET A 1 0.09 -18.08 -15.78
C MET A 1 -1.24 -18.17 -15.06
N SER A 2 -1.46 -17.31 -14.06
CA SER A 2 -2.73 -17.31 -13.33
C SER A 2 -3.85 -16.71 -14.18
N THR A 3 -5.05 -17.23 -14.03
CA THR A 3 -6.26 -16.75 -14.72
C THR A 3 -7.29 -16.25 -13.71
N GLU A 4 -8.34 -15.58 -14.19
CA GLU A 4 -9.49 -15.15 -13.37
C GLU A 4 -10.02 -16.24 -12.41
N SER A 5 -9.93 -17.52 -12.81
CA SER A 5 -10.34 -18.68 -12.01
C SER A 5 -9.48 -18.96 -10.77
N ASP A 6 -8.29 -18.37 -10.68
CA ASP A 6 -7.35 -18.58 -9.56
C ASP A 6 -7.55 -17.55 -8.43
N GLN A 7 -8.54 -16.67 -8.55
CA GLN A 7 -8.86 -15.68 -7.53
C GLN A 7 -9.41 -16.33 -6.26
N VAL A 8 -9.00 -15.80 -5.13
CA VAL A 8 -9.58 -16.10 -3.81
C VAL A 8 -10.53 -14.97 -3.45
N THR A 9 -11.79 -15.30 -3.18
CA THR A 9 -12.80 -14.34 -2.70
C THR A 9 -12.96 -14.46 -1.19
N LEU A 10 -12.90 -13.31 -0.52
CA LEU A 10 -13.17 -13.17 0.91
C LEU A 10 -14.43 -12.34 1.08
N GLU A 11 -15.29 -12.74 2.01
CA GLU A 11 -16.61 -12.12 2.19
C GLU A 11 -16.99 -12.01 3.66
N THR A 12 -17.78 -10.98 3.94
CA THR A 12 -18.53 -10.71 5.16
C THR A 12 -19.89 -10.15 4.74
N PRO A 13 -20.87 -9.93 5.64
CA PRO A 13 -22.23 -9.56 5.22
C PRO A 13 -22.35 -8.31 4.33
N HIS A 14 -21.41 -7.36 4.41
CA HIS A 14 -21.46 -6.10 3.64
C HIS A 14 -20.28 -5.90 2.71
N LEU A 15 -19.20 -6.67 2.86
CA LEU A 15 -17.96 -6.48 2.10
C LEU A 15 -17.50 -7.79 1.45
N GLN A 16 -17.16 -7.70 0.18
CA GLN A 16 -16.50 -8.77 -0.58
C GLN A 16 -15.23 -8.22 -1.24
N THR A 17 -14.12 -8.95 -1.16
CA THR A 17 -12.89 -8.66 -1.90
C THR A 17 -12.41 -9.90 -2.62
N SER A 18 -11.84 -9.73 -3.80
CA SER A 18 -11.19 -10.81 -4.54
C SER A 18 -9.69 -10.50 -4.69
N VAL A 19 -8.86 -11.53 -4.53
CA VAL A 19 -7.41 -11.44 -4.60
C VAL A 19 -6.91 -12.45 -5.62
N LEU A 20 -6.20 -11.97 -6.65
CA LEU A 20 -5.47 -12.83 -7.56
C LEU A 20 -4.04 -13.05 -7.01
N PRO A 21 -3.57 -14.30 -6.88
CA PRO A 21 -2.22 -14.57 -6.38
C PRO A 21 -1.11 -13.97 -7.26
N TYR A 22 -1.32 -13.84 -8.56
CA TYR A 22 -0.34 -13.17 -9.43
C TYR A 22 -0.32 -11.66 -9.15
N GLY A 23 0.87 -11.14 -8.82
CA GLY A 23 1.06 -9.77 -8.37
C GLY A 23 0.45 -9.46 -7.00
N HIS A 24 -0.18 -10.46 -6.38
CA HIS A 24 -1.07 -10.30 -5.23
C HIS A 24 -2.05 -9.12 -5.45
N HIS A 25 -2.72 -9.17 -6.60
CA HIS A 25 -3.59 -8.12 -7.11
C HIS A 25 -4.95 -8.19 -6.41
N ILE A 26 -5.34 -7.11 -5.73
CA ILE A 26 -6.66 -6.99 -5.10
C ILE A 26 -7.63 -6.48 -6.17
N THR A 27 -8.42 -7.38 -6.74
CA THR A 27 -9.18 -7.11 -7.94
C THR A 27 -10.47 -6.36 -7.65
N SER A 28 -11.01 -6.42 -6.43
CA SER A 28 -12.27 -5.75 -6.05
C SER A 28 -12.34 -5.44 -4.56
N LEU A 29 -13.15 -4.44 -4.21
CA LEU A 29 -13.70 -4.25 -2.87
C LEU A 29 -15.15 -3.82 -3.04
N VAL A 30 -16.04 -4.81 -3.05
CA VAL A 30 -17.48 -4.64 -3.29
C VAL A 30 -18.20 -4.39 -1.97
N VAL A 31 -19.05 -3.37 -1.97
CA VAL A 31 -19.87 -2.95 -0.84
C VAL A 31 -21.34 -3.27 -1.15
N ASP A 32 -21.99 -4.01 -0.25
CA ASP A 32 -23.40 -4.41 -0.33
C ASP A 32 -23.80 -4.95 -1.72
N ASP A 33 -22.95 -5.82 -2.28
CA ASP A 33 -23.10 -6.46 -3.60
C ASP A 33 -23.35 -5.51 -4.79
N SER A 34 -23.09 -4.22 -4.62
CA SER A 34 -23.55 -3.19 -5.55
C SER A 34 -22.46 -2.24 -6.01
N THR A 35 -21.58 -1.79 -5.12
CA THR A 35 -20.57 -0.77 -5.45
C THR A 35 -19.18 -1.32 -5.24
N ASP A 36 -18.41 -1.46 -6.32
CA ASP A 36 -16.97 -1.73 -6.22
C ASP A 36 -16.22 -0.42 -6.02
N VAL A 37 -15.50 -0.26 -4.91
CA VAL A 37 -14.77 0.99 -4.64
C VAL A 37 -13.34 0.98 -5.18
N LEU A 38 -12.88 -0.17 -5.70
CA LEU A 38 -11.55 -0.31 -6.32
C LEU A 38 -11.67 -0.26 -7.83
N ALA A 39 -10.88 0.62 -8.44
CA ALA A 39 -10.66 0.63 -9.87
C ALA A 39 -10.07 -0.69 -10.36
N GLY A 40 -10.34 -1.03 -11.61
CA GLY A 40 -9.82 -2.24 -12.23
C GLY A 40 -10.33 -2.41 -13.66
N PHE A 41 -9.92 -3.50 -14.28
CA PHE A 41 -10.30 -3.82 -15.65
C PHE A 41 -11.43 -4.84 -15.67
N ARG A 42 -12.25 -4.81 -16.73
CA ARG A 42 -13.31 -5.80 -16.97
C ARG A 42 -12.76 -7.21 -17.15
N ASP A 43 -11.59 -7.30 -17.78
CA ASP A 43 -10.94 -8.57 -18.11
C ASP A 43 -9.57 -8.56 -17.44
N ILE A 44 -9.48 -9.22 -16.27
CA ILE A 44 -8.26 -9.22 -15.45
C ILE A 44 -7.10 -9.86 -16.19
N ASP A 45 -7.36 -10.80 -17.10
CA ASP A 45 -6.32 -11.46 -17.89
C ASP A 45 -5.60 -10.42 -18.78
N VAL A 46 -6.24 -9.31 -19.18
CA VAL A 46 -5.61 -8.23 -19.96
C VAL A 46 -4.50 -7.50 -19.18
N TYR A 47 -4.66 -7.36 -17.86
CA TYR A 47 -3.66 -6.75 -17.00
C TYR A 47 -2.33 -7.53 -17.03
N HIS A 48 -2.40 -8.86 -16.95
CA HIS A 48 -1.22 -9.72 -16.86
C HIS A 48 -0.52 -9.98 -18.19
N HIS A 49 -1.22 -9.81 -19.32
CA HIS A 49 -0.66 -10.04 -20.65
C HIS A 49 -0.07 -8.78 -21.31
N SER A 50 -0.20 -7.61 -20.67
CA SER A 50 0.33 -6.34 -21.19
C SER A 50 1.38 -5.73 -20.25
N VAL A 51 2.56 -6.38 -20.13
CA VAL A 51 3.72 -5.83 -19.41
C VAL A 51 4.09 -4.41 -19.91
N SER A 52 3.80 -4.11 -21.18
CA SER A 52 3.97 -2.79 -21.79
C SER A 52 2.99 -1.70 -21.30
N ASN A 53 1.99 -2.04 -20.47
CA ASN A 53 1.01 -1.12 -19.90
C ASN A 53 0.87 -1.31 -18.37
N ARG A 54 2.01 -1.56 -17.71
CA ARG A 54 2.10 -1.83 -16.27
C ARG A 54 1.72 -0.59 -15.46
N ALA A 55 0.43 -0.47 -15.16
CA ALA A 55 -0.15 0.61 -14.35
C ALA A 55 -0.12 0.32 -12.84
N PHE A 56 0.48 -0.81 -12.41
CA PHE A 56 0.59 -1.28 -11.03
C PHE A 56 -0.74 -1.48 -10.28
N LEU A 57 -1.87 -1.28 -10.97
CA LEU A 57 -3.20 -1.21 -10.39
C LEU A 57 -3.45 -2.35 -9.41
N ASN A 58 -3.73 -1.95 -8.18
CA ASN A 58 -4.06 -2.76 -7.01
C ASN A 58 -3.12 -3.91 -6.63
N SER A 59 -1.90 -3.91 -7.17
CA SER A 59 -0.92 -4.99 -6.96
C SER A 59 0.04 -4.66 -5.83
N VAL A 60 0.62 -5.69 -5.20
CA VAL A 60 1.70 -5.49 -4.24
C VAL A 60 2.96 -5.06 -4.97
N VAL A 61 3.51 -3.93 -4.56
CA VAL A 61 4.71 -3.35 -5.15
C VAL A 61 5.91 -3.53 -4.22
N GLY A 62 7.04 -3.93 -4.80
CA GLY A 62 8.30 -4.12 -4.09
C GLY A 62 9.42 -4.63 -5.02
N ARG A 63 10.68 -4.70 -4.59
CA ARG A 63 11.15 -4.59 -3.19
C ARG A 63 11.09 -3.20 -2.59
N VAL A 64 11.21 -2.16 -3.41
CA VAL A 64 11.09 -0.76 -2.98
C VAL A 64 10.06 -0.08 -3.86
N ALA A 65 8.95 0.32 -3.26
CA ALA A 65 7.92 1.13 -3.86
C ALA A 65 8.40 2.56 -4.14
N ASN A 66 7.76 3.18 -5.11
CA ASN A 66 8.14 4.46 -5.70
C ASN A 66 9.55 4.43 -6.34
N ARG A 67 10.25 5.56 -6.37
CA ARG A 67 11.41 5.81 -7.22
C ARG A 67 12.73 5.66 -6.44
N LEU A 68 13.67 4.95 -7.03
CA LEU A 68 15.09 4.96 -6.68
C LEU A 68 15.93 5.38 -7.89
N PRO A 69 17.12 5.98 -7.69
CA PRO A 69 18.07 6.17 -8.78
C PRO A 69 18.41 4.82 -9.42
N SER A 70 18.30 4.71 -10.74
CA SER A 70 18.77 3.52 -11.46
C SER A 70 20.30 3.54 -11.63
N GLY A 71 20.87 2.38 -11.96
CA GLY A 71 22.31 2.18 -12.05
C GLY A 71 22.93 1.75 -10.72
N GLU A 72 24.22 2.06 -10.54
CA GLU A 72 24.97 1.63 -9.38
C GLU A 72 24.79 2.58 -8.20
N THR A 73 24.35 2.06 -7.05
CA THR A 73 24.28 2.80 -5.79
C THR A 73 25.00 2.03 -4.69
N LEU A 74 25.92 2.70 -3.98
CA LEU A 74 26.59 2.13 -2.81
C LEU A 74 25.82 2.49 -1.54
N LEU A 75 25.36 1.47 -0.83
CA LEU A 75 24.71 1.62 0.46
C LEU A 75 25.74 1.76 1.58
N SER A 76 25.33 2.36 2.70
CA SER A 76 26.11 2.54 3.92
C SER A 76 26.54 1.21 4.56
N THR A 77 25.89 0.11 4.18
CA THR A 77 26.25 -1.26 4.55
C THR A 77 27.45 -1.80 3.78
N GLY A 78 27.89 -1.10 2.72
CA GLY A 78 28.85 -1.60 1.73
C GLY A 78 28.20 -2.43 0.60
N ALA A 79 26.89 -2.66 0.66
CA ALA A 79 26.17 -3.36 -0.40
C ALA A 79 26.06 -2.49 -1.64
N ARG A 80 26.24 -3.09 -2.83
CA ARG A 80 26.03 -2.42 -4.12
C ARG A 80 24.67 -2.82 -4.67
N LEU A 81 23.86 -1.82 -5.02
CA LEU A 81 22.67 -2.00 -5.83
C LEU A 81 23.03 -1.79 -7.29
N HIS A 82 22.44 -2.58 -8.18
CA HIS A 82 22.54 -2.37 -9.63
C HIS A 82 21.12 -2.33 -10.22
N LEU A 83 20.43 -1.22 -9.98
CA LEU A 83 18.99 -1.13 -10.24
C LEU A 83 18.72 -0.86 -11.72
N PRO A 84 17.80 -1.60 -12.36
CA PRO A 84 17.36 -1.30 -13.71
C PRO A 84 16.51 -0.03 -13.73
N GLY A 85 16.34 0.58 -14.89
CA GLY A 85 15.46 1.74 -15.01
C GLY A 85 15.71 2.56 -16.26
N ALA A 86 14.73 3.40 -16.59
CA ALA A 86 14.80 4.34 -17.70
C ALA A 86 14.97 5.76 -17.15
N GLN A 87 15.67 6.62 -17.90
CA GLN A 87 15.85 8.03 -17.55
C GLN A 87 16.45 8.25 -16.14
N GLY A 88 17.27 7.31 -15.65
CA GLY A 88 17.89 7.40 -14.33
C GLY A 88 17.01 6.97 -13.16
N VAL A 89 15.82 6.41 -13.40
CA VAL A 89 14.87 6.03 -12.35
C VAL A 89 14.50 4.55 -12.43
N CYS A 90 14.71 3.84 -11.32
CA CYS A 90 14.12 2.55 -11.02
C CYS A 90 12.78 2.77 -10.31
N LEU A 91 11.68 2.41 -10.96
CA LEU A 91 10.34 2.60 -10.42
C LEU A 91 9.80 1.27 -9.87
N HIS A 92 9.24 1.31 -8.66
CA HIS A 92 8.44 0.22 -8.08
C HIS A 92 9.17 -1.14 -8.03
N GLY A 93 10.50 -1.10 -7.85
CA GLY A 93 11.34 -2.28 -7.69
C GLY A 93 11.86 -2.89 -8.99
N GLY A 94 11.68 -2.25 -10.14
CA GLY A 94 12.21 -2.71 -11.43
C GLY A 94 11.17 -3.35 -12.33
N GLU A 95 11.59 -4.00 -13.42
CA GLU A 95 10.69 -4.49 -14.48
C GLU A 95 10.00 -5.80 -14.12
N ALA A 96 10.73 -6.79 -13.59
CA ALA A 96 10.18 -8.06 -13.10
C ALA A 96 10.02 -8.04 -11.57
N ALA A 97 9.29 -7.03 -11.08
CA ALA A 97 9.06 -6.81 -9.66
C ALA A 97 7.78 -7.50 -9.14
N PHE A 98 7.45 -7.30 -7.86
CA PHE A 98 6.50 -8.16 -7.12
C PHE A 98 5.07 -8.23 -7.70
N ASP A 99 4.61 -7.19 -8.37
CA ASP A 99 3.31 -7.11 -9.05
C ASP A 99 3.26 -7.96 -10.35
N THR A 100 4.41 -8.41 -10.84
CA THR A 100 4.54 -9.26 -12.04
C THR A 100 4.91 -10.71 -11.73
N LEU A 101 4.94 -11.08 -10.45
CA LEU A 101 5.36 -12.40 -10.00
C LEU A 101 4.18 -13.19 -9.42
N PRO A 102 4.14 -14.52 -9.60
CA PRO A 102 3.15 -15.37 -8.95
C PRO A 102 3.45 -15.50 -7.46
N TRP A 103 2.43 -15.33 -6.62
CA TRP A 103 2.50 -15.63 -5.19
C TRP A 103 1.86 -16.99 -4.93
N ALA A 104 2.51 -17.83 -4.14
CA ALA A 104 2.01 -19.16 -3.81
C ALA A 104 1.05 -19.06 -2.60
N PRO A 105 -0.12 -19.72 -2.61
CA PRO A 105 -0.97 -19.79 -1.43
C PRO A 105 -0.23 -20.52 -0.30
N VAL A 106 -0.45 -20.07 0.94
CA VAL A 106 0.17 -20.62 2.13
C VAL A 106 -0.89 -20.92 3.17
N GLU A 107 -0.96 -22.18 3.58
CA GLU A 107 -1.69 -22.56 4.78
C GLU A 107 -1.08 -21.85 5.98
N ARG A 108 -1.93 -21.29 6.86
CA ARG A 108 -1.44 -20.50 8.00
C ARG A 108 -0.42 -21.29 8.85
N SER A 109 -0.66 -22.58 9.08
CA SER A 109 0.25 -23.46 9.83
C SER A 109 1.66 -23.60 9.20
N GLN A 110 1.81 -23.25 7.92
CA GLN A 110 3.07 -23.30 7.16
C GLN A 110 3.68 -21.91 6.95
N SER A 111 3.04 -20.85 7.46
CA SER A 111 3.54 -19.48 7.37
C SER A 111 4.90 -19.35 8.05
N LEU A 112 5.80 -18.59 7.42
CA LEU A 112 7.11 -18.28 7.99
C LEU A 112 7.13 -16.95 8.74
N LEU A 113 6.23 -16.03 8.40
CA LEU A 113 6.24 -14.65 8.90
C LEU A 113 5.02 -14.32 9.75
N PHE A 114 4.04 -15.20 9.78
CA PHE A 114 2.85 -15.03 10.58
C PHE A 114 2.54 -16.38 11.28
N PRO A 115 3.13 -16.65 12.45
CA PRO A 115 2.87 -17.90 13.15
C PRO A 115 1.46 -17.93 13.77
N PRO A 116 0.90 -19.11 14.12
CA PRO A 116 -0.45 -19.21 14.70
C PRO A 116 -0.65 -18.42 16.00
N ASP A 117 0.40 -18.23 16.79
CA ASP A 117 0.46 -17.48 18.05
C ASP A 117 0.93 -16.03 17.89
N ASP A 118 0.89 -15.50 16.66
CA ASP A 118 1.23 -14.12 16.35
C ASP A 118 0.39 -13.14 17.19
N PRO A 119 1.01 -12.38 18.12
CA PRO A 119 0.28 -11.52 19.04
C PRO A 119 -0.32 -10.29 18.36
N ASP A 120 0.17 -9.91 17.18
CA ASP A 120 -0.26 -8.72 16.45
C ASP A 120 -1.39 -9.05 15.45
N HIS A 121 -1.39 -10.30 14.98
CA HIS A 121 -2.26 -10.84 13.93
C HIS A 121 -2.68 -12.28 14.29
N PRO A 122 -3.43 -12.47 15.40
CA PRO A 122 -3.71 -13.80 15.95
C PRO A 122 -4.68 -14.57 15.05
N VAL A 123 -4.48 -15.89 14.96
CA VAL A 123 -5.40 -16.74 14.21
C VAL A 123 -6.69 -16.91 15.01
N PRO A 124 -7.84 -16.49 14.45
CA PRO A 124 -9.11 -16.71 15.11
C PRO A 124 -9.41 -18.22 15.15
N PRO A 125 -10.02 -18.73 16.23
CA PRO A 125 -10.53 -20.08 16.25
C PRO A 125 -11.64 -20.24 15.19
N PRO A 126 -11.80 -21.42 14.56
CA PRO A 126 -12.91 -21.65 13.67
C PRO A 126 -14.26 -21.37 14.37
N PRO A 127 -15.28 -20.90 13.64
CA PRO A 127 -16.56 -20.56 14.23
C PRO A 127 -17.16 -21.76 14.98
N SER A 128 -17.76 -21.50 16.14
CA SER A 128 -18.40 -22.53 16.97
C SER A 128 -19.66 -23.11 16.34
N ASP A 129 -20.34 -22.34 15.48
CA ASP A 129 -21.48 -22.78 14.67
C ASP A 129 -21.15 -22.57 13.18
N PRO A 130 -21.15 -23.62 12.34
CA PRO A 130 -20.91 -23.49 10.90
C PRO A 130 -21.99 -22.70 10.14
N ASN A 131 -23.11 -22.35 10.77
CA ASN A 131 -24.18 -21.52 10.17
C ASN A 131 -24.14 -20.05 10.64
N GLU A 132 -23.21 -19.68 11.52
CA GLU A 132 -23.05 -18.27 11.88
C GLU A 132 -22.53 -17.46 10.67
N PRO A 133 -23.00 -16.21 10.50
CA PRO A 133 -22.48 -15.35 9.45
C PRO A 133 -20.97 -15.17 9.61
N VAL A 134 -20.26 -15.21 8.48
CA VAL A 134 -18.80 -15.09 8.42
C VAL A 134 -18.38 -13.73 8.99
N ALA A 135 -17.92 -13.73 10.25
CA ALA A 135 -17.45 -12.52 10.91
C ALA A 135 -16.12 -12.03 10.31
N GLU A 136 -15.35 -12.94 9.71
CA GLU A 136 -14.08 -12.66 9.08
C GLU A 136 -13.72 -13.70 8.01
N SER A 137 -12.98 -13.27 6.99
CA SER A 137 -12.44 -14.14 5.95
C SER A 137 -11.04 -13.68 5.57
N SER A 138 -10.10 -14.60 5.34
CA SER A 138 -8.71 -14.26 5.07
C SER A 138 -8.01 -15.19 4.07
N THR A 139 -6.95 -14.69 3.44
CA THR A 139 -6.04 -15.48 2.61
C THR A 139 -4.59 -15.05 2.81
N LEU A 140 -3.67 -16.00 2.69
CA LEU A 140 -2.24 -15.81 2.87
C LEU A 140 -1.48 -16.34 1.66
N HIS A 141 -0.60 -15.53 1.10
CA HIS A 141 0.26 -15.92 -0.01
C HIS A 141 1.72 -15.57 0.27
N ARG A 142 2.64 -16.26 -0.40
CA ARG A 142 4.09 -16.08 -0.27
C ARG A 142 4.75 -15.85 -1.62
N LEU A 143 5.70 -14.93 -1.62
CA LEU A 143 6.65 -14.70 -2.70
C LEU A 143 8.07 -14.94 -2.20
N TYR A 144 8.90 -15.56 -3.03
CA TYR A 144 10.34 -15.60 -2.83
C TYR A 144 11.03 -14.72 -3.86
N SER A 145 11.91 -13.84 -3.38
CA SER A 145 12.73 -12.99 -4.24
C SER A 145 14.20 -13.34 -4.02
N PRO A 146 14.90 -13.96 -4.99
CA PRO A 146 16.28 -14.40 -4.82
C PRO A 146 17.26 -13.22 -4.75
N ALA A 147 18.43 -13.42 -4.15
CA ALA A 147 19.52 -12.44 -4.21
C ALA A 147 19.83 -12.05 -5.66
N GLY A 148 19.99 -10.75 -5.92
CA GLY A 148 20.25 -10.20 -7.25
C GLY A 148 19.00 -9.93 -8.10
N ALA A 149 17.80 -10.34 -7.66
CA ALA A 149 16.56 -10.01 -8.37
C ALA A 149 16.41 -8.48 -8.50
N GLU A 150 16.25 -8.00 -9.74
CA GLU A 150 16.22 -6.57 -10.09
C GLU A 150 17.40 -5.76 -9.52
N GLY A 151 18.55 -6.41 -9.27
CA GLY A 151 19.74 -5.76 -8.73
C GLY A 151 19.74 -5.53 -7.22
N PHE A 152 18.77 -6.07 -6.48
CA PHE A 152 18.73 -5.98 -5.02
C PHE A 152 19.50 -7.13 -4.33
N PRO A 153 20.29 -6.85 -3.29
CA PRO A 153 21.05 -7.87 -2.56
C PRO A 153 20.13 -8.72 -1.68
N CYS A 154 20.64 -9.86 -1.21
CA CYS A 154 19.97 -10.80 -0.32
C CYS A 154 18.71 -11.46 -0.92
N SER A 155 18.47 -12.70 -0.52
CA SER A 155 17.21 -13.38 -0.78
C SER A 155 16.15 -12.94 0.25
N LEU A 156 14.92 -12.69 -0.19
CA LEU A 156 13.77 -12.36 0.65
C LEU A 156 12.69 -13.44 0.57
N VAL A 157 12.07 -13.72 1.70
CA VAL A 157 10.72 -14.25 1.75
C VAL A 157 9.78 -13.10 2.09
N VAL A 158 8.66 -13.03 1.36
CA VAL A 158 7.59 -12.05 1.58
C VAL A 158 6.29 -12.82 1.71
N GLU A 159 5.50 -12.50 2.72
CA GLU A 159 4.15 -13.03 2.89
C GLU A 159 3.15 -11.88 2.95
N ALA A 160 2.03 -12.05 2.26
CA ALA A 160 0.95 -11.09 2.17
C ALA A 160 -0.33 -11.73 2.69
N LEU A 161 -0.92 -11.11 3.71
CA LEU A 161 -2.14 -11.52 4.37
C LEU A 161 -3.23 -10.50 4.07
N VAL A 162 -4.37 -10.96 3.55
CA VAL A 162 -5.58 -10.14 3.34
C VAL A 162 -6.67 -10.66 4.25
N VAL A 163 -7.35 -9.75 4.93
CA VAL A 163 -8.44 -10.06 5.86
C VAL A 163 -9.61 -9.11 5.59
N VAL A 164 -10.82 -9.64 5.49
CA VAL A 164 -12.06 -8.86 5.54
C VAL A 164 -12.74 -9.13 6.87
N LEU A 165 -13.19 -8.08 7.54
CA LEU A 165 -13.82 -8.12 8.86
C LEU A 165 -15.22 -7.50 8.80
N ALA A 166 -16.20 -8.18 9.38
CA ALA A 166 -17.53 -7.63 9.61
C ALA A 166 -17.47 -6.46 10.62
N PRO A 167 -18.46 -5.54 10.62
CA PRO A 167 -18.47 -4.44 11.57
C PRO A 167 -18.62 -4.95 13.00
N GLU A 168 -17.87 -4.33 13.93
CA GLU A 168 -17.94 -4.69 15.35
C GLU A 168 -19.35 -4.40 15.91
N LYS A 169 -19.97 -5.38 16.58
CA LYS A 169 -21.20 -5.15 17.37
C LYS A 169 -20.85 -4.30 18.59
N ARG A 170 -21.01 -2.97 18.53
CA ARG A 170 -20.92 -2.12 19.73
C ARG A 170 -22.24 -2.11 20.49
N GLU A 171 -22.26 -2.62 21.72
CA GLU A 171 -23.33 -2.33 22.68
C GLU A 171 -23.25 -0.85 23.10
N GLY A 172 -24.33 -0.08 22.89
CA GLY A 172 -24.51 1.24 23.50
C GLY A 172 -23.68 2.40 22.91
N ALA A 173 -23.66 2.60 21.59
CA ALA A 173 -23.07 3.81 20.99
C ALA A 173 -23.82 5.08 21.46
N HIS A 174 -23.18 5.85 22.35
CA HIS A 174 -23.67 7.10 22.92
C HIS A 174 -23.31 8.31 22.04
N THR A 175 -24.37 9.05 21.68
CA THR A 175 -24.46 10.51 21.47
C THR A 175 -23.45 11.20 20.55
N ALA A 176 -23.85 11.26 19.27
CA ALA A 176 -23.81 12.40 18.36
C ALA A 176 -23.16 13.69 18.90
N ALA A 177 -22.00 14.03 18.34
CA ALA A 177 -21.59 15.41 18.11
C ALA A 177 -21.93 15.79 16.66
N GLU A 178 -22.50 16.98 16.47
CA GLU A 178 -23.00 17.47 15.17
C GLU A 178 -21.92 17.40 14.07
N GLY A 179 -22.15 16.53 13.08
CA GLY A 179 -21.28 16.38 11.89
C GLY A 179 -21.35 15.00 11.23
N LYS A 180 -22.57 14.47 11.02
CA LYS A 180 -22.92 13.18 10.35
C LYS A 180 -22.02 11.98 10.68
N GLU A 181 -22.39 11.23 11.72
CA GLU A 181 -21.85 9.89 11.96
C GLU A 181 -22.32 8.92 10.86
N GLY A 182 -21.42 8.05 10.40
CA GLY A 182 -21.72 7.00 9.43
C GLY A 182 -21.70 5.61 10.05
N THR A 183 -22.35 4.65 9.41
CA THR A 183 -22.37 3.25 9.84
C THR A 183 -21.18 2.50 9.24
N SER A 184 -20.37 1.86 10.08
CA SER A 184 -19.29 0.97 9.63
C SER A 184 -19.89 -0.26 8.96
N LEU A 185 -19.42 -0.58 7.76
CA LEU A 185 -19.80 -1.77 7.00
C LEU A 185 -18.76 -2.90 7.14
N GLY A 186 -17.68 -2.65 7.86
CA GLY A 186 -16.58 -3.59 8.02
C GLY A 186 -15.27 -3.02 7.52
N LYS A 187 -14.25 -3.88 7.47
CA LYS A 187 -12.87 -3.48 7.17
C LYS A 187 -12.20 -4.45 6.21
N LEU A 188 -11.39 -3.91 5.30
CA LEU A 188 -10.37 -4.66 4.56
C LEU A 188 -9.01 -4.34 5.17
N LYS A 189 -8.25 -5.37 5.57
CA LYS A 189 -6.89 -5.20 6.08
C LYS A 189 -5.91 -6.03 5.28
N VAL A 190 -4.78 -5.41 4.95
CA VAL A 190 -3.67 -6.06 4.24
C VAL A 190 -2.41 -5.88 5.06
N VAL A 191 -1.71 -6.99 5.29
CA VAL A 191 -0.44 -7.03 6.00
C VAL A 191 0.61 -7.68 5.12
N LEU A 192 1.72 -6.98 4.90
CA LEU A 192 2.88 -7.42 4.15
C LEU A 192 4.05 -7.57 5.11
N ARG A 193 4.57 -8.79 5.25
CA ARG A 193 5.80 -9.04 6.01
C ARG A 193 6.91 -9.52 5.10
N ALA A 194 8.14 -9.13 5.41
CA ALA A 194 9.32 -9.61 4.69
C ALA A 194 10.48 -9.93 5.62
N LYS A 195 11.28 -10.94 5.27
CA LYS A 195 12.47 -11.34 6.01
C LYS A 195 13.57 -11.79 5.06
N ILE A 196 14.83 -11.49 5.41
CA ILE A 196 15.98 -12.06 4.71
C ILE A 196 16.04 -13.57 4.95
N ARG A 197 16.12 -14.31 3.85
CA ARG A 197 16.37 -15.75 3.86
C ARG A 197 17.84 -16.03 4.11
N GLU A 198 18.11 -17.04 4.92
CA GLU A 198 19.47 -17.40 5.37
C GLU A 198 20.04 -18.63 4.67
N ASP A 199 19.32 -19.20 3.71
CA ASP A 199 19.75 -20.39 3.00
C ASP A 199 20.66 -20.05 1.81
N GLY A 200 21.93 -20.47 1.91
CA GLY A 200 22.83 -20.66 0.76
C GLY A 200 23.79 -19.53 0.40
N ASP A 201 23.72 -18.35 1.04
CA ASP A 201 24.64 -17.23 0.76
C ASP A 201 25.71 -17.11 1.86
N GLU A 202 26.98 -17.36 1.52
CA GLU A 202 28.11 -17.22 2.46
C GLU A 202 28.60 -15.77 2.62
N ASP A 203 28.17 -14.85 1.74
CA ASP A 203 28.57 -13.42 1.72
C ASP A 203 27.35 -12.47 1.65
N ILE A 204 26.38 -12.61 2.57
CA ILE A 204 25.18 -11.75 2.64
C ILE A 204 25.58 -10.32 3.03
N PRO A 205 25.29 -9.29 2.22
CA PRO A 205 25.51 -7.89 2.62
C PRO A 205 24.73 -7.55 3.90
N LYS A 206 25.19 -6.55 4.67
CA LYS A 206 24.62 -6.23 6.02
C LYS A 206 23.16 -5.75 6.01
N GLY A 207 22.47 -5.77 4.88
CA GLY A 207 21.05 -5.51 4.73
C GLY A 207 20.63 -5.35 3.27
N THR A 208 19.32 -5.32 3.02
CA THR A 208 18.72 -5.05 1.71
C THR A 208 17.63 -4.00 1.82
N PRO A 209 17.48 -3.08 0.84
CA PRO A 209 16.37 -2.15 0.81
C PRO A 209 15.01 -2.85 0.80
N VAL A 210 14.07 -2.35 1.60
CA VAL A 210 12.67 -2.77 1.55
C VAL A 210 11.75 -1.57 1.79
N ASN A 211 10.72 -1.46 0.96
CA ASN A 211 9.58 -0.56 1.12
C ASN A 211 8.45 -1.16 0.31
N LEU A 212 7.56 -1.91 0.94
CA LEU A 212 6.44 -2.55 0.26
C LEU A 212 5.21 -1.66 0.38
N THR A 213 4.33 -1.67 -0.61
CA THR A 213 3.00 -1.07 -0.55
C THR A 213 2.05 -1.85 -1.43
N VAL A 214 0.78 -1.50 -1.41
CA VAL A 214 -0.16 -1.93 -2.43
C VAL A 214 -0.66 -0.71 -3.18
N HIS A 215 -0.64 -0.79 -4.52
CA HIS A 215 -0.86 0.36 -5.39
C HIS A 215 -2.35 0.51 -5.75
N TRP A 216 -3.19 0.68 -4.73
CA TRP A 216 -4.65 0.68 -4.82
C TRP A 216 -5.20 1.96 -5.45
N GLY A 217 -5.92 1.81 -6.57
CA GLY A 217 -6.65 2.90 -7.21
C GLY A 217 -8.13 2.87 -6.80
N PHE A 218 -8.62 3.97 -6.24
CA PHE A 218 -9.98 4.10 -5.72
C PHE A 218 -10.88 4.90 -6.65
N ARG A 219 -12.14 4.47 -6.70
CA ARG A 219 -13.26 5.18 -7.33
C ARG A 219 -14.55 4.80 -6.59
N LEU A 220 -15.07 5.70 -5.77
CA LEU A 220 -16.15 5.39 -4.82
C LEU A 220 -17.56 5.63 -5.38
N ASP A 221 -17.68 6.22 -6.56
CA ASP A 221 -18.93 6.71 -7.16
C ASP A 221 -19.59 5.72 -8.13
N ASP A 222 -19.03 4.51 -8.29
CA ASP A 222 -19.55 3.48 -9.22
C ASP A 222 -19.64 4.01 -10.67
N GLY A 223 -18.69 4.85 -11.07
CA GLY A 223 -18.65 5.45 -12.40
C GLY A 223 -19.73 6.48 -12.71
N LYS A 224 -20.49 6.95 -11.71
CA LYS A 224 -21.50 8.01 -11.88
C LYS A 224 -20.88 9.36 -12.22
N ASP A 225 -19.72 9.64 -11.66
CA ASP A 225 -18.96 10.86 -11.92
C ASP A 225 -17.92 10.59 -13.01
N LYS A 226 -17.58 11.63 -13.79
CA LYS A 226 -16.61 11.51 -14.90
C LYS A 226 -15.19 11.18 -14.42
N ASP A 227 -14.82 11.63 -13.23
CA ASP A 227 -13.49 11.55 -12.63
C ASP A 227 -13.60 11.57 -11.10
N VAL A 228 -12.47 11.44 -10.39
CA VAL A 228 -12.44 11.47 -8.91
C VAL A 228 -12.29 12.88 -8.34
N LEU A 229 -12.33 13.93 -9.15
CA LEU A 229 -12.08 15.30 -8.67
C LEU A 229 -13.20 15.81 -7.75
N GLY A 230 -14.40 15.22 -7.83
CA GLY A 230 -15.49 15.45 -6.89
C GLY A 230 -15.34 14.74 -5.53
N HIS A 231 -14.39 13.81 -5.41
CA HIS A 231 -14.15 13.12 -4.14
C HIS A 231 -13.47 14.05 -3.16
N HIS A 232 -13.66 13.72 -1.89
CA HIS A 232 -13.25 14.50 -0.75
C HIS A 232 -12.11 13.75 -0.05
N LEU A 233 -10.96 14.38 0.11
CA LEU A 233 -9.78 13.80 0.74
C LEU A 233 -9.39 14.59 2.00
N TRP A 234 -9.09 13.86 3.05
CA TRP A 234 -8.41 14.37 4.23
C TRP A 234 -7.17 13.54 4.54
N LEU A 235 -6.07 14.21 4.90
CA LEU A 235 -4.81 13.58 5.25
C LEU A 235 -4.27 14.16 6.57
N ALA A 236 -3.74 13.30 7.42
CA ALA A 236 -3.04 13.67 8.66
C ALA A 236 -1.60 14.14 8.40
N SER A 237 -1.38 15.04 7.43
CA SER A 237 -0.07 15.45 6.93
C SER A 237 0.09 16.96 6.84
N ASP A 238 1.30 17.44 7.13
CA ASP A 238 1.70 18.85 7.08
C ASP A 238 2.98 19.07 6.25
N LYS A 239 3.56 18.00 5.71
CA LYS A 239 4.80 18.02 4.91
C LYS A 239 4.73 17.09 3.72
N LEU A 240 5.54 17.42 2.72
CA LEU A 240 5.78 16.63 1.52
C LEU A 240 7.25 16.26 1.41
N VAL A 241 7.57 15.13 0.79
CA VAL A 241 8.92 14.90 0.29
C VAL A 241 9.12 15.76 -0.96
N ALA A 242 10.16 16.59 -0.97
CA ALA A 242 10.53 17.38 -2.14
C ALA A 242 11.17 16.48 -3.21
N LEU A 243 10.67 16.57 -4.44
CA LEU A 243 11.14 15.80 -5.58
C LEU A 243 11.86 16.73 -6.59
N ASP A 244 12.85 16.20 -7.30
CA ASP A 244 13.46 16.87 -8.44
C ASP A 244 12.65 16.65 -9.74
N ASP A 245 13.13 17.20 -10.85
CA ASP A 245 12.47 17.12 -12.16
C ASP A 245 12.37 15.68 -12.71
N SER A 246 13.16 14.74 -12.18
CA SER A 246 13.07 13.31 -12.51
C SER A 246 12.10 12.54 -11.60
N GLY A 247 11.52 13.23 -10.61
CA GLY A 247 10.66 12.62 -9.59
C GLY A 247 11.43 11.93 -8.47
N LEU A 248 12.76 12.08 -8.40
CA LEU A 248 13.57 11.53 -7.31
C LEU A 248 13.52 12.45 -6.09
N SER A 249 13.56 11.86 -4.90
CA SER A 249 13.62 12.63 -3.65
C SER A 249 14.92 13.42 -3.57
N THR A 250 14.82 14.71 -3.27
CA THR A 250 15.97 15.59 -2.99
C THR A 250 16.50 15.44 -1.57
N GLY A 251 15.72 14.81 -0.68
CA GLY A 251 15.99 14.72 0.75
C GLY A 251 15.53 15.94 1.57
N ALA A 252 14.99 16.98 0.91
CA ALA A 252 14.32 18.10 1.57
C ALA A 252 12.83 17.80 1.86
N LEU A 253 12.26 18.49 2.86
CA LEU A 253 10.85 18.36 3.22
C LEU A 253 10.12 19.70 3.06
N ASP A 254 9.14 19.75 2.15
CA ASP A 254 8.36 20.96 1.92
C ASP A 254 7.18 21.05 2.90
N PRO A 255 7.01 22.15 3.65
CA PRO A 255 5.79 22.37 4.41
C PRO A 255 4.60 22.57 3.47
N ILE A 256 3.44 22.04 3.84
CA ILE A 256 2.19 22.23 3.09
C ILE A 256 1.62 23.60 3.43
N ALA A 257 1.58 24.50 2.45
CA ALA A 257 1.02 25.83 2.64
C ALA A 257 -0.51 25.75 2.81
N GLN A 258 -1.04 26.43 3.82
CA GLN A 258 -2.48 26.49 4.07
C GLN A 258 -3.24 27.01 2.84
N GLY A 259 -4.32 26.34 2.46
CA GLY A 259 -5.14 26.67 1.29
C GLY A 259 -4.55 26.23 -0.05
N SER A 260 -3.27 25.80 -0.10
CA SER A 260 -2.66 25.27 -1.33
C SER A 260 -3.40 24.04 -1.84
N PRO A 261 -3.32 23.66 -3.13
CA PRO A 261 -4.00 22.48 -3.68
C PRO A 261 -3.73 21.15 -2.96
N LEU A 262 -2.63 21.09 -2.19
CA LEU A 262 -2.17 19.91 -1.47
C LEU A 262 -2.51 19.98 0.04
N ASP A 263 -3.18 21.05 0.49
CA ASP A 263 -3.64 21.18 1.87
C ASP A 263 -4.93 20.40 2.09
N PHE A 264 -4.76 19.10 2.39
CA PHE A 264 -5.83 18.17 2.77
C PHE A 264 -6.01 18.07 4.29
N CYS A 265 -5.31 18.88 5.09
CA CYS A 265 -5.33 18.76 6.56
C CYS A 265 -6.14 19.88 7.24
N SER A 266 -6.11 21.11 6.69
CA SER A 266 -6.60 22.32 7.39
C SER A 266 -8.10 22.38 7.68
N GLN A 267 -8.93 21.58 7.01
CA GLN A 267 -10.37 21.51 7.26
C GLN A 267 -10.75 20.60 8.45
N GLY A 268 -9.77 19.96 9.10
CA GLY A 268 -9.98 19.11 10.28
C GLY A 268 -10.55 17.73 9.96
N ARG A 269 -10.45 16.81 10.94
CA ARG A 269 -10.86 15.39 10.82
C ARG A 269 -12.38 15.18 10.71
N GLN A 270 -13.16 16.13 11.21
CA GLN A 270 -14.62 16.10 11.29
C GLN A 270 -15.28 17.25 10.49
N GLY A 271 -14.47 18.07 9.79
CA GLY A 271 -14.95 19.15 8.94
C GLY A 271 -15.03 18.73 7.47
N PRO A 272 -15.50 19.61 6.57
CA PRO A 272 -15.66 19.27 5.16
C PRO A 272 -14.28 18.98 4.58
N HIS A 273 -13.98 17.69 4.43
CA HIS A 273 -12.86 17.18 3.67
C HIS A 273 -12.69 17.97 2.37
N ARG A 274 -11.44 18.18 1.94
CA ARG A 274 -11.18 18.99 0.77
C ARG A 274 -11.55 18.22 -0.48
N THR A 275 -12.30 18.84 -1.38
CA THR A 275 -12.56 18.30 -2.72
C THR A 275 -11.24 18.22 -3.49
N ILE A 276 -10.90 17.06 -4.05
CA ILE A 276 -9.64 16.83 -4.77
C ILE A 276 -9.46 17.84 -5.91
N GLY A 277 -10.55 18.21 -6.58
CA GLY A 277 -10.59 19.19 -7.65
C GLY A 277 -10.33 20.65 -7.24
N ASP A 278 -10.30 20.99 -5.95
CA ASP A 278 -10.19 22.37 -5.49
C ASP A 278 -8.78 22.95 -5.70
N ASN A 279 -8.68 23.89 -6.64
CA ASN A 279 -7.41 24.46 -7.14
C ASN A 279 -6.50 23.38 -7.74
N TYR A 280 -7.09 22.38 -8.40
CA TYR A 280 -6.37 21.22 -8.92
C TYR A 280 -5.23 21.61 -9.88
N PRO A 281 -3.99 21.12 -9.67
CA PRO A 281 -2.87 21.37 -10.57
C PRO A 281 -3.11 20.73 -11.94
N GLU A 282 -2.73 21.41 -13.03
CA GLU A 282 -2.93 20.93 -14.41
C GLU A 282 -2.29 19.55 -14.67
N GLY A 283 -1.12 19.32 -14.07
CA GLY A 283 -0.37 18.07 -14.11
C GLY A 283 -0.83 17.01 -13.10
N GLY A 284 -1.92 17.25 -12.37
CA GLY A 284 -2.43 16.39 -11.32
C GLY A 284 -1.56 16.31 -10.07
N ILE A 285 -1.88 15.37 -9.20
CA ILE A 285 -1.20 15.13 -7.93
C ILE A 285 -0.39 13.84 -8.10
N ASP A 286 0.91 13.92 -7.83
CA ASP A 286 1.82 12.78 -7.66
C ASP A 286 2.82 13.14 -6.55
N ARG A 287 2.38 13.06 -5.29
CA ARG A 287 3.15 13.58 -4.15
C ARG A 287 3.14 12.62 -2.96
N ASN A 288 4.27 12.55 -2.27
CA ASN A 288 4.42 11.79 -1.02
C ASN A 288 4.18 12.71 0.18
N PHE A 289 3.14 12.42 0.96
CA PHE A 289 2.74 13.16 2.15
C PHE A 289 3.26 12.46 3.40
N LEU A 290 3.95 13.20 4.27
CA LEU A 290 4.43 12.66 5.56
C LEU A 290 3.37 12.90 6.63
N PHE A 291 3.04 11.87 7.40
CA PHE A 291 2.09 12.03 8.50
C PHE A 291 2.71 12.84 9.64
N SER A 292 1.97 13.80 10.18
CA SER A 292 2.43 14.69 11.25
C SER A 292 2.64 13.96 12.57
N HIS A 293 1.81 12.94 12.82
CA HIS A 293 1.91 12.03 13.95
C HIS A 293 1.87 10.60 13.42
N PRO A 294 2.98 10.09 12.87
CA PRO A 294 3.02 8.71 12.42
C PRO A 294 2.78 7.79 13.61
N PRO A 295 2.20 6.60 13.41
CA PRO A 295 1.88 5.66 14.47
C PRO A 295 3.13 5.35 15.28
N THR A 296 3.03 5.51 16.60
CA THR A 296 4.21 5.57 17.48
C THR A 296 4.66 4.22 18.03
N SER A 297 3.99 3.13 17.68
CA SER A 297 4.37 1.80 18.14
C SER A 297 4.37 0.80 16.99
N LEU A 298 5.42 -0.03 16.98
CA LEU A 298 5.47 -1.34 16.33
C LEU A 298 5.65 -2.45 17.39
N GLN A 299 5.51 -2.13 18.69
CA GLN A 299 5.73 -3.07 19.78
C GLN A 299 4.53 -3.10 20.73
N PRO A 300 3.89 -4.26 20.93
CA PRO A 300 2.88 -4.39 21.96
C PRO A 300 3.51 -4.18 23.33
N SER A 301 2.84 -3.38 24.18
CA SER A 301 3.04 -3.46 25.63
C SER A 301 2.77 -4.92 26.05
N PRO A 302 3.63 -5.54 26.89
CA PRO A 302 3.37 -6.88 27.42
C PRO A 302 2.17 -6.82 28.38
N SER A 303 0.95 -6.96 27.86
CA SER A 303 -0.23 -7.23 28.68
C SER A 303 -0.37 -8.74 28.81
N THR A 304 -0.33 -9.23 30.04
CA THR A 304 -0.48 -10.64 30.42
C THR A 304 -1.92 -11.15 30.34
N GLN A 305 -2.84 -10.45 29.67
CA GLN A 305 -4.23 -10.87 29.54
C GLN A 305 -4.61 -11.21 28.09
N PRO A 306 -5.09 -12.45 27.82
CA PRO A 306 -5.66 -12.78 26.52
C PRO A 306 -6.93 -11.93 26.28
N PRO A 307 -7.18 -11.46 25.04
CA PRO A 307 -8.40 -10.74 24.73
C PRO A 307 -9.61 -11.65 24.95
N SER A 308 -10.53 -11.22 25.82
CA SER A 308 -11.84 -11.85 25.98
C SER A 308 -12.81 -11.22 24.97
N SER A 309 -13.34 -12.02 24.04
CA SER A 309 -14.41 -11.75 23.06
C SER A 309 -13.99 -11.45 21.60
N SER A 310 -14.95 -11.72 20.71
CA SER A 310 -14.96 -12.09 19.28
C SER A 310 -14.30 -11.18 18.23
N SER A 311 -13.43 -10.24 18.60
CA SER A 311 -12.66 -9.45 17.61
C SER A 311 -11.19 -9.49 17.99
N GLN A 312 -10.51 -10.58 17.59
CA GLN A 312 -9.10 -10.84 17.92
C GLN A 312 -8.14 -10.09 16.98
N TRP A 313 -8.61 -9.57 15.83
CA TRP A 313 -7.77 -8.95 14.80
C TRP A 313 -7.54 -7.44 14.94
N SER A 314 -7.99 -6.81 16.02
CA SER A 314 -7.76 -5.37 16.26
C SER A 314 -6.35 -5.17 16.86
N PRO A 315 -5.31 -4.82 16.07
CA PRO A 315 -4.02 -4.47 16.63
C PRO A 315 -4.22 -3.25 17.50
N ARG A 316 -3.52 -3.20 18.64
CA ARG A 316 -3.49 -2.02 19.48
C ARG A 316 -2.62 -0.96 18.81
N LEU A 317 -3.12 -0.20 17.81
CA LEU A 317 -2.49 0.99 17.18
C LEU A 317 -3.35 1.56 16.01
N PRO A 318 -3.14 2.84 15.63
CA PRO A 318 -3.86 4.00 16.15
C PRO A 318 -5.39 3.88 15.99
N SER A 319 -6.16 4.38 16.96
CA SER A 319 -7.64 4.38 16.90
C SER A 319 -8.22 5.35 15.86
N GLU A 320 -7.38 6.19 15.26
CA GLU A 320 -7.79 7.29 14.39
C GLU A 320 -7.22 7.11 12.98
N PRO A 321 -8.03 7.38 11.93
CA PRO A 321 -7.56 7.32 10.55
C PRO A 321 -6.48 8.37 10.28
N GLN A 322 -5.56 8.02 9.38
CA GLN A 322 -4.52 8.90 8.86
C GLN A 322 -4.89 9.49 7.48
N ALA A 323 -5.82 8.84 6.79
CA ALA A 323 -6.44 9.36 5.57
C ALA A 323 -7.93 9.02 5.55
N ILE A 324 -8.74 9.89 4.96
CA ILE A 324 -10.16 9.65 4.71
C ILE A 324 -10.45 10.06 3.27
N LEU A 325 -11.03 9.15 2.50
CA LEU A 325 -11.52 9.39 1.14
C LEU A 325 -13.04 9.21 1.13
N THR A 326 -13.77 10.22 0.70
CA THR A 326 -15.23 10.22 0.70
C THR A 326 -15.75 10.57 -0.68
N SER A 327 -16.81 9.88 -1.11
CA SER A 327 -17.60 10.31 -2.27
C SER A 327 -18.94 10.89 -1.80
N PRO A 328 -19.20 12.18 -2.07
CA PRO A 328 -20.51 12.78 -1.81
C PRO A 328 -21.65 12.12 -2.60
N SER A 329 -21.36 11.53 -3.76
CA SER A 329 -22.36 10.96 -4.67
C SER A 329 -22.78 9.53 -4.31
N SER A 330 -21.88 8.72 -3.73
CA SER A 330 -22.23 7.38 -3.24
C SER A 330 -22.51 7.33 -1.74
N HIS A 331 -22.24 8.40 -1.01
CA HIS A 331 -22.30 8.43 0.46
C HIS A 331 -21.39 7.37 1.12
N LEU A 332 -20.33 6.94 0.42
CA LEU A 332 -19.31 6.05 0.97
C LEU A 332 -18.08 6.83 1.41
N SER A 333 -17.50 6.40 2.52
CA SER A 333 -16.25 6.90 3.05
C SER A 333 -15.31 5.75 3.38
N LEU A 334 -14.08 5.83 2.90
CA LEU A 334 -12.98 4.93 3.23
C LEU A 334 -12.09 5.62 4.25
N ARG A 335 -11.90 5.00 5.42
CA ARG A 335 -11.07 5.53 6.50
C ARG A 335 -9.87 4.61 6.67
N PHE A 336 -8.68 5.17 6.49
CA PHE A 336 -7.44 4.39 6.42
C PHE A 336 -6.63 4.53 7.70
N THR A 337 -6.25 3.41 8.28
CA THR A 337 -5.22 3.30 9.32
C THR A 337 -4.06 2.46 8.79
N SER A 338 -2.84 2.79 9.17
CA SER A 338 -1.64 2.08 8.73
C SER A 338 -0.55 2.18 9.80
N ASN A 339 0.47 1.31 9.77
CA ASN A 339 1.72 1.53 10.50
C ASN A 339 2.73 2.42 9.73
N GLN A 340 2.40 2.79 8.49
CA GLN A 340 3.30 3.55 7.64
C GLN A 340 3.34 5.03 8.02
N SER A 341 4.44 5.66 7.62
CA SER A 341 4.78 7.02 8.02
C SER A 341 4.52 8.06 6.94
N SER A 342 4.18 7.61 5.73
CA SER A 342 3.79 8.46 4.61
C SER A 342 2.70 7.79 3.76
N VAL A 343 2.07 8.57 2.89
CA VAL A 343 1.19 8.10 1.83
C VAL A 343 1.54 8.79 0.51
N GLN A 344 1.68 8.03 -0.57
CA GLN A 344 1.67 8.58 -1.91
C GLN A 344 0.23 8.84 -2.32
N VAL A 345 -0.06 10.04 -2.80
CA VAL A 345 -1.30 10.35 -3.49
C VAL A 345 -0.98 10.54 -4.96
N TYR A 346 -1.62 9.75 -5.81
CA TYR A 346 -1.51 9.86 -7.26
C TYR A 346 -2.89 9.90 -7.90
N THR A 347 -3.20 10.93 -8.67
CA THR A 347 -4.54 11.12 -9.28
C THR A 347 -4.61 10.67 -10.73
N ALA A 348 -3.62 9.94 -11.25
CA ALA A 348 -3.66 9.41 -12.61
C ALA A 348 -3.95 10.43 -13.74
N PRO A 349 -3.29 11.61 -13.76
CA PRO A 349 -3.53 12.66 -14.75
C PRO A 349 -3.09 12.27 -16.17
N SER A 350 -2.29 11.21 -16.31
CA SER A 350 -1.79 10.71 -17.59
C SER A 350 -2.75 9.76 -18.31
N LEU A 351 -3.81 9.31 -17.65
CA LEU A 351 -4.83 8.48 -18.28
C LEU A 351 -5.61 9.32 -19.30
N ASP A 352 -5.97 8.75 -20.43
CA ASP A 352 -6.65 9.47 -21.52
C ASP A 352 -7.90 8.73 -22.03
N GLY A 353 -8.32 7.67 -21.33
CA GLY A 353 -9.42 6.81 -21.74
C GLY A 353 -9.02 5.74 -22.74
N THR A 354 -7.77 5.70 -23.19
CA THR A 354 -7.22 4.59 -23.96
C THR A 354 -6.67 3.52 -23.01
N GLY A 355 -6.76 2.26 -23.43
CA GLY A 355 -6.23 1.13 -22.66
C GLY A 355 -7.26 0.01 -22.50
N PRO A 356 -7.09 -0.89 -21.53
CA PRO A 356 -8.07 -1.93 -21.26
C PRO A 356 -9.37 -1.34 -20.73
N ALA A 357 -10.50 -1.92 -21.14
CA ALA A 357 -11.82 -1.55 -20.67
C ALA A 357 -11.92 -1.56 -19.14
N ARG A 358 -12.44 -0.47 -18.56
CA ARG A 358 -12.78 -0.38 -17.14
C ARG A 358 -13.87 -1.40 -16.76
N LYS A 359 -14.01 -1.68 -15.47
CA LYS A 359 -15.07 -2.54 -14.92
C LYS A 359 -16.47 -2.08 -15.36
N VAL A 360 -17.39 -3.02 -15.49
CA VAL A 360 -18.82 -2.73 -15.74
C VAL A 360 -19.39 -1.84 -14.62
N ALA A 361 -19.06 -2.15 -13.37
CA ALA A 361 -19.38 -1.31 -12.21
C ALA A 361 -18.96 0.16 -12.39
N HIS A 362 -17.87 0.41 -13.12
CA HIS A 362 -17.36 1.77 -13.37
C HIS A 362 -17.80 2.34 -14.72
N GLY A 363 -18.96 1.89 -15.23
CA GLY A 363 -19.52 2.31 -16.51
C GLY A 363 -18.74 1.79 -17.73
N GLY A 364 -18.01 0.69 -17.58
CA GLY A 364 -17.36 -0.02 -18.67
C GLY A 364 -18.34 -0.91 -19.45
N PRO A 365 -17.96 -1.36 -20.66
CA PRO A 365 -18.82 -2.18 -21.51
C PRO A 365 -19.07 -3.57 -20.90
N GLU A 366 -20.30 -4.09 -21.01
CA GLU A 366 -20.60 -5.49 -20.71
C GLU A 366 -19.84 -6.45 -21.65
N ARG A 367 -19.70 -7.72 -21.27
CA ARG A 367 -19.16 -8.76 -22.15
C ARG A 367 -20.20 -9.11 -23.21
N GLY A 368 -19.78 -9.25 -24.47
CA GLY A 368 -20.69 -9.64 -25.56
C GLY A 368 -21.03 -11.13 -25.54
N GLU A 369 -22.21 -11.51 -26.05
CA GLU A 369 -22.56 -12.92 -26.27
C GLU A 369 -21.53 -13.59 -27.21
N GLY A 370 -20.84 -14.63 -26.73
CA GLY A 370 -19.80 -15.35 -27.49
C GLY A 370 -18.35 -15.01 -27.14
N GLU A 371 -18.11 -14.10 -26.20
CA GLU A 371 -16.77 -13.84 -25.64
C GLU A 371 -16.34 -14.84 -24.54
N GLU A 372 -17.17 -15.87 -24.29
CA GLU A 372 -16.94 -16.94 -23.33
C GLU A 372 -16.24 -18.14 -24.00
N GLY A 373 -14.99 -18.44 -23.63
CA GLY A 373 -14.29 -19.67 -24.07
C GLY A 373 -12.76 -19.59 -24.22
N GLU A 374 -12.16 -20.74 -24.56
CA GLU A 374 -10.71 -21.05 -24.57
C GLU A 374 -9.81 -20.22 -25.53
N GLY A 375 -10.34 -19.18 -26.18
CA GLY A 375 -9.60 -18.23 -27.04
C GLY A 375 -8.96 -17.04 -26.31
N ARG A 376 -8.92 -17.06 -24.97
CA ARG A 376 -8.63 -15.91 -24.08
C ARG A 376 -7.25 -15.25 -24.26
N ALA A 377 -6.17 -16.02 -24.33
CA ALA A 377 -4.81 -15.48 -24.29
C ALA A 377 -4.36 -14.81 -25.61
N ARG A 378 -4.89 -15.27 -26.76
CA ARG A 378 -4.51 -14.73 -28.09
C ARG A 378 -5.23 -13.41 -28.41
N ALA A 379 -6.35 -13.11 -27.75
CA ALA A 379 -7.15 -11.89 -27.89
C ALA A 379 -6.84 -10.79 -26.83
N ALA A 380 -6.08 -11.11 -25.78
CA ALA A 380 -5.79 -10.17 -24.69
C ALA A 380 -4.98 -8.93 -25.14
N LYS A 381 -4.11 -9.05 -26.16
CA LYS A 381 -3.35 -7.92 -26.71
C LYS A 381 -4.22 -6.93 -27.49
N ASP A 382 -5.23 -7.42 -28.21
CA ASP A 382 -6.15 -6.60 -28.98
C ASP A 382 -7.19 -5.92 -28.07
N ARG A 383 -7.55 -6.56 -26.94
CA ARG A 383 -8.42 -6.01 -25.89
C ARG A 383 -7.73 -5.00 -24.95
N ALA A 384 -6.40 -4.91 -24.99
CA ALA A 384 -5.63 -3.97 -24.17
C ALA A 384 -5.61 -2.53 -24.73
N LYS A 385 -6.14 -2.32 -25.94
CA LYS A 385 -6.15 -1.03 -26.64
C LYS A 385 -7.55 -0.71 -27.15
N THR A 386 -8.47 -0.42 -26.24
CA THR A 386 -9.77 0.13 -26.60
C THR A 386 -9.74 1.64 -26.40
N GLU A 387 -10.27 2.38 -27.38
CA GLU A 387 -10.38 3.84 -27.30
C GLU A 387 -11.69 4.20 -26.61
N GLY A 388 -11.61 4.99 -25.53
CA GLY A 388 -12.79 5.51 -24.80
C GLY A 388 -13.40 4.57 -23.75
N GLU A 389 -12.96 3.31 -23.68
CA GLU A 389 -13.45 2.35 -22.67
C GLU A 389 -12.55 2.27 -21.43
N GLY A 390 -11.35 2.82 -21.49
CA GLY A 390 -10.45 2.92 -20.34
C GLY A 390 -10.90 3.99 -19.33
N TYR A 391 -10.14 4.14 -18.24
CA TYR A 391 -10.30 5.28 -17.35
C TYR A 391 -9.70 6.54 -18.00
N GLY A 392 -10.41 7.66 -17.91
CA GLY A 392 -9.96 8.95 -18.40
C GLY A 392 -8.99 9.64 -17.44
N LYS A 393 -8.53 10.83 -17.85
CA LYS A 393 -7.71 11.72 -17.02
C LYS A 393 -8.39 11.95 -15.67
N ASP A 394 -7.61 11.82 -14.60
CA ASP A 394 -8.08 11.99 -13.23
C ASP A 394 -9.18 10.99 -12.82
N GLY A 395 -9.30 9.86 -13.53
CA GLY A 395 -10.36 8.88 -13.32
C GLY A 395 -10.22 8.06 -12.04
N LEU A 396 -9.05 8.06 -11.40
CA LEU A 396 -8.70 7.25 -10.24
C LEU A 396 -7.89 8.08 -9.24
N VAL A 397 -8.04 7.82 -7.94
CA VAL A 397 -7.10 8.30 -6.91
C VAL A 397 -6.42 7.11 -6.25
N PHE A 398 -5.09 7.10 -6.30
CA PHE A 398 -4.25 6.11 -5.65
C PHE A 398 -3.82 6.61 -4.27
N LEU A 399 -3.89 5.72 -3.29
CA LEU A 399 -3.39 5.95 -1.93
C LEU A 399 -2.45 4.82 -1.55
N GLU A 400 -1.15 5.08 -1.54
CA GLU A 400 -0.11 4.08 -1.28
C GLU A 400 0.57 4.38 0.06
N PHE A 401 0.27 3.60 1.09
CA PHE A 401 0.86 3.77 2.41
C PHE A 401 2.22 3.07 2.44
N GLN A 402 3.28 3.85 2.69
CA GLN A 402 4.67 3.38 2.57
C GLN A 402 5.63 4.21 3.43
N ALA A 403 6.88 3.77 3.53
CA ALA A 403 7.96 4.63 3.99
C ALA A 403 8.17 5.78 2.99
N PRO A 404 8.69 6.96 3.44
CA PRO A 404 8.82 8.12 2.57
C PRO A 404 9.65 7.82 1.31
N VAL A 405 9.29 8.48 0.21
CA VAL A 405 10.04 8.35 -1.05
C VAL A 405 11.49 8.79 -0.85
N GLY A 406 12.43 7.98 -1.30
CA GLY A 406 13.86 8.22 -1.11
C GLY A 406 14.40 7.89 0.28
N ALA A 407 13.60 7.30 1.18
CA ALA A 407 14.04 6.84 2.51
C ALA A 407 15.36 6.04 2.45
N VAL A 408 15.43 5.05 1.55
CA VAL A 408 16.63 4.22 1.34
C VAL A 408 17.83 5.05 0.91
N VAL A 409 17.66 5.96 -0.04
CA VAL A 409 18.77 6.74 -0.62
C VAL A 409 19.32 7.72 0.40
N HIS A 410 18.45 8.41 1.13
CA HIS A 410 18.86 9.49 2.01
C HIS A 410 19.31 9.02 3.40
N ALA A 411 18.74 7.91 3.89
CA ALA A 411 19.08 7.39 5.20
C ALA A 411 20.12 6.24 5.15
N ALA A 412 20.22 5.53 4.02
CA ALA A 412 21.18 4.44 3.80
C ALA A 412 22.11 4.61 2.58
N GLY A 413 21.89 5.56 1.66
CA GLY A 413 22.83 5.86 0.57
C GLY A 413 24.04 6.67 1.05
N ALA A 414 25.21 6.45 0.43
CA ALA A 414 26.47 7.10 0.77
C ALA A 414 26.62 8.51 0.13
N PRO A 415 27.51 9.41 0.64
CA PRO A 415 28.64 9.08 1.51
C PRO A 415 28.79 9.90 2.81
N LYS A 416 29.33 9.22 3.84
CA LYS A 416 30.40 9.84 4.64
C LYS A 416 31.55 10.07 3.66
N GLU A 417 31.79 11.31 3.23
CA GLU A 417 33.08 11.63 2.63
C GLU A 417 34.20 11.18 3.59
N GLU A 418 35.28 10.62 3.04
CA GLU A 418 36.45 10.24 3.82
C GLU A 418 36.92 11.46 4.62
N LYS A 419 36.95 11.32 5.95
CA LYS A 419 37.34 12.38 6.87
C LYS A 419 38.83 12.72 6.69
N GLU A 420 39.14 13.99 6.47
CA GLU A 420 40.33 14.55 7.11
C GLU A 420 40.10 14.52 8.64
N GLU A 421 41.08 14.04 9.40
CA GLU A 421 40.99 13.85 10.84
C GLU A 421 40.55 15.14 11.56
N GLY A 422 39.37 15.15 12.16
CA GLY A 422 38.98 16.18 13.13
C GLY A 422 37.55 16.74 13.08
N HIS A 423 36.70 16.39 12.11
CA HIS A 423 35.30 16.87 12.08
C HIS A 423 34.28 15.80 12.54
N GLU A 424 33.38 16.20 13.45
CA GLU A 424 32.15 15.44 13.78
C GLU A 424 31.27 15.30 12.52
N GLY A 425 30.54 14.18 12.42
CA GLY A 425 30.01 13.66 11.14
C GLY A 425 29.12 14.63 10.34
N GLY A 426 29.25 14.57 9.01
CA GLY A 426 28.51 15.40 8.06
C GLY A 426 26.99 15.42 8.31
N GLU A 427 26.40 16.60 8.11
CA GLU A 427 25.00 16.87 8.42
C GLU A 427 24.08 16.02 7.54
N ARG A 428 23.22 15.22 8.16
CA ARG A 428 22.18 14.45 7.44
C ARG A 428 21.15 15.43 6.86
N ASN A 429 20.67 15.15 5.64
CA ASN A 429 19.56 15.93 5.07
C ASN A 429 18.28 15.80 5.91
N GLU A 430 17.29 16.64 5.60
CA GLU A 430 16.07 16.77 6.40
C GLU A 430 15.28 15.47 6.49
N LEU A 431 15.14 14.74 5.38
CA LEU A 431 14.43 13.46 5.37
C LEU A 431 15.13 12.41 6.25
N ALA A 432 16.47 12.30 6.14
CA ALA A 432 17.24 11.37 6.96
C ALA A 432 17.21 11.73 8.46
N ARG A 433 17.18 13.03 8.78
CA ARG A 433 17.00 13.53 10.15
C ARG A 433 15.60 13.18 10.66
N TRP A 434 14.56 13.44 9.87
CA TRP A 434 13.16 13.15 10.20
C TRP A 434 12.93 11.65 10.44
N MET A 435 13.48 10.78 9.58
CA MET A 435 13.39 9.32 9.76
C MET A 435 14.05 8.86 11.06
N ARG A 436 15.23 9.40 11.39
CA ARG A 436 15.92 9.09 12.65
C ARG A 436 15.12 9.55 13.86
N GLU A 437 14.66 10.80 13.89
CA GLU A 437 13.85 11.34 14.99
C GLU A 437 12.55 10.54 15.19
N ARG A 438 11.94 10.08 14.09
CA ARG A 438 10.79 9.18 14.16
C ARG A 438 11.18 7.84 14.77
N ALA A 439 12.23 7.21 14.28
CA ALA A 439 12.73 5.93 14.80
C ALA A 439 13.05 6.02 16.31
N GLU A 440 13.61 7.13 16.77
CA GLU A 440 13.81 7.44 18.20
C GLU A 440 12.49 7.50 18.97
N LYS A 441 11.50 8.24 18.45
CA LYS A 441 10.18 8.40 19.10
C LYS A 441 9.40 7.09 19.23
N VAL A 442 9.57 6.17 18.29
CA VAL A 442 8.89 4.86 18.32
C VAL A 442 9.70 3.78 19.04
N GLY A 443 10.84 4.13 19.63
CA GLY A 443 11.68 3.19 20.39
C GLY A 443 12.38 2.15 19.51
N ALA A 444 12.60 2.44 18.23
CA ALA A 444 13.30 1.53 17.32
C ALA A 444 14.78 1.39 17.71
N ASP A 445 15.38 0.23 17.42
CA ASP A 445 16.82 0.04 17.63
C ASP A 445 17.63 0.87 16.63
N LEU A 446 18.43 1.81 17.16
CA LEU A 446 19.32 2.68 16.38
C LEU A 446 20.78 2.22 16.41
N GLY A 447 21.08 1.25 17.26
CA GLY A 447 22.40 0.69 17.45
C GLY A 447 22.87 -0.14 16.27
N GLU A 448 24.18 -0.25 16.12
CA GLU A 448 24.81 -1.15 15.13
C GLU A 448 25.10 -2.54 15.74
N GLY A 449 24.40 -2.89 16.83
CA GLY A 449 24.57 -4.15 17.58
C GLY A 449 24.04 -5.40 16.87
N LYS A 450 23.87 -6.52 17.60
CA LYS A 450 23.36 -7.77 17.01
C LYS A 450 21.93 -7.57 16.47
N GLY A 451 21.76 -7.61 15.15
CA GLY A 451 20.52 -7.31 14.43
C GLY A 451 20.59 -6.03 13.58
N GLY A 452 21.52 -5.14 13.91
CA GLY A 452 21.73 -3.85 13.26
C GLY A 452 20.57 -2.87 13.43
N ARG A 453 20.73 -1.68 12.86
CA ARG A 453 19.73 -0.60 12.91
C ARG A 453 18.38 -1.07 12.35
N SER A 454 17.26 -0.64 12.93
CA SER A 454 15.91 -0.86 12.40
C SER A 454 15.78 -0.28 10.99
N TRP A 455 15.05 -0.97 10.10
CA TRP A 455 14.71 -0.47 8.76
C TRP A 455 13.89 0.82 8.81
N GLU A 456 13.22 1.13 9.92
CA GLU A 456 12.51 2.41 10.08
C GLU A 456 13.47 3.61 10.09
N ALA A 457 14.72 3.39 10.49
CA ALA A 457 15.71 4.45 10.60
C ALA A 457 16.52 4.64 9.30
N ASP A 458 16.60 3.63 8.44
CA ASP A 458 17.42 3.71 7.23
C ASP A 458 16.92 2.96 5.99
N GLY A 459 15.74 2.36 6.04
CA GLY A 459 15.14 1.63 4.92
C GLY A 459 15.82 0.30 4.59
N LEU A 460 16.76 -0.19 5.41
CA LEU A 460 17.45 -1.46 5.19
C LEU A 460 16.97 -2.54 6.15
N LEU A 461 16.41 -3.62 5.60
CA LEU A 461 16.11 -4.84 6.33
C LEU A 461 17.40 -5.62 6.55
N ARG A 462 17.63 -6.09 7.78
CA ARG A 462 18.83 -6.82 8.17
C ARG A 462 18.51 -8.23 8.68
N LYS A 463 19.55 -9.04 8.85
CA LYS A 463 19.43 -10.41 9.35
C LYS A 463 18.76 -10.43 10.74
N GLY A 464 17.79 -11.31 10.93
CA GLY A 464 17.03 -11.48 12.17
C GLY A 464 15.86 -10.49 12.36
N GLN A 465 15.74 -9.49 11.49
CA GLN A 465 14.63 -8.54 11.49
C GLN A 465 13.45 -9.04 10.62
N THR A 466 12.24 -8.56 10.91
CA THR A 466 11.03 -8.81 10.12
C THR A 466 10.41 -7.47 9.75
N TYR A 467 10.47 -7.08 8.48
CA TYR A 467 9.75 -5.91 7.98
C TYR A 467 8.24 -6.14 8.04
N GLU A 468 7.47 -5.08 8.32
CA GLU A 468 6.02 -5.09 8.26
C GLU A 468 5.46 -3.79 7.67
N ASN A 469 4.54 -3.90 6.72
CA ASN A 469 3.61 -2.84 6.33
C ASN A 469 2.19 -3.38 6.44
N TRP A 470 1.32 -2.70 7.20
CA TRP A 470 -0.10 -2.96 7.15
C TRP A 470 -0.92 -1.71 6.86
N VAL A 471 -2.04 -1.93 6.17
CA VAL A 471 -3.08 -0.93 5.91
C VAL A 471 -4.42 -1.58 6.22
N GLU A 472 -5.26 -0.86 6.95
CA GLU A 472 -6.65 -1.21 7.20
C GLU A 472 -7.55 -0.09 6.63
N VAL A 473 -8.56 -0.51 5.90
CA VAL A 473 -9.55 0.35 5.26
C VAL A 473 -10.90 0.04 5.89
N GLU A 474 -11.38 0.92 6.74
CA GLU A 474 -12.76 0.87 7.23
C GLU A 474 -13.68 1.49 6.17
N VAL A 475 -14.69 0.75 5.77
CA VAL A 475 -15.74 1.22 4.85
C VAL A 475 -16.90 1.73 5.68
N VAL A 476 -17.28 2.99 5.50
CA VAL A 476 -18.34 3.66 6.24
C VAL A 476 -19.39 4.20 5.28
N ARG A 477 -20.65 3.93 5.57
CA ARG A 477 -21.81 4.54 4.90
C ARG A 477 -22.24 5.79 5.65
N LEU A 478 -22.24 6.94 4.98
CA LEU A 478 -22.66 8.22 5.53
C LEU A 478 -24.18 8.39 5.43
N GLU A 479 -24.75 9.09 6.41
CA GLU A 479 -26.20 9.40 6.48
C GLU A 479 -26.66 10.55 5.58
#